data_AF-A0A158P9T0-F1
#
_entry.id   AF-A0A158P9T0-F1
#
_cell.length_a   1.000
_cell.length_b   1.000
_cell.length_c   1.000
_cell.angle_alpha   90.00
_cell.angle_beta   90.00
_cell.angle_gamma   90.00
#
_symmetry.space_group_name_H-M   'P 1'
#
loop_
_entity.id
_entity.type
_entity.pdbx_description
1 polymer ?
#
loop_
_entity_poly.entity_id
_entity_poly.type
_entity_poly.pdbx_seq_one_letter_code
_entity_poly.pdbx_strand_id
1 'polypeptide(L)'
;MTVSNNSDLNPSKEDPVLHSFLYPRARLVLMFYGIAYTFYTCQSLLISLRVESQVSFRKNFHDGWEREGAAIAVYHKGELIVDLQGGYADKSSGRKWTPETRTVVFSATKAVGALCVAMLVDRGYVSYEDKMSKFWPEFAQHGKEHITIKWLMSHQAGLAALDEPISREDAKNFEKMAYVIAKQKPNWEPGTKSGYHAVTYGWIVDQIVRRVDPQRRSVGQFFREEVAIKYGIDFHIGLPSSEEHTVSRLSLPSTAHVLKEIIYDPRVLFVLGVIHLRSPTSIARKVKKNTQWLKLDQNLNTFNDPELHTMEQVAALGITKARDLARLFSLMLSGELFSKQLLERFKTPLITSEIDEILITPLPKGYGFLYERHPTAGKCWLVGHPGFGGSTVMMDMDNEVVIAYVTNGLKTGMGELTRTYRHLRNAVFECLNGKEEVL
;
A
#
# COMPACT_ATOMS: atom_id res chain seq x y z
N MET A 1 -73.62 -34.62 -34.69
CA MET A 1 -74.87 -33.89 -34.97
C MET A 1 -74.52 -32.40 -34.84
N THR A 2 -74.18 -31.69 -35.92
CA THR A 2 -75.08 -30.79 -36.71
C THR A 2 -75.75 -29.72 -35.79
N VAL A 3 -75.67 -28.40 -36.00
CA VAL A 3 -75.74 -27.56 -37.21
C VAL A 3 -75.09 -26.16 -36.97
N SER A 4 -74.68 -25.55 -38.09
CA SER A 4 -74.16 -24.21 -38.44
C SER A 4 -74.96 -22.94 -38.03
N ASN A 5 -74.34 -21.74 -38.00
CA ASN A 5 -74.31 -20.78 -39.15
C ASN A 5 -73.61 -19.43 -38.88
N ASN A 6 -73.05 -18.88 -39.97
CA ASN A 6 -72.32 -17.62 -40.16
C ASN A 6 -73.09 -16.33 -39.80
N SER A 7 -72.35 -15.26 -39.50
CA SER A 7 -72.42 -14.02 -40.31
C SER A 7 -71.21 -13.11 -40.06
N ASP A 8 -70.61 -12.69 -41.18
CA ASP A 8 -69.54 -11.70 -41.32
C ASP A 8 -69.90 -10.34 -40.71
N LEU A 9 -68.89 -9.62 -40.23
CA LEU A 9 -68.73 -8.17 -40.39
C LEU A 9 -67.30 -7.78 -39.95
N ASN A 10 -66.42 -7.59 -40.94
CA ASN A 10 -65.24 -6.73 -40.79
C ASN A 10 -65.60 -5.39 -41.42
N PRO A 11 -65.33 -4.27 -40.74
CA PRO A 11 -64.45 -3.33 -41.41
C PRO A 11 -63.46 -2.61 -40.47
N SER A 12 -62.21 -2.63 -40.93
CA SER A 12 -61.38 -1.44 -41.14
C SER A 12 -60.42 -0.97 -40.03
N LYS A 13 -59.13 -1.01 -40.43
CA LYS A 13 -58.09 0.01 -40.21
C LYS A 13 -57.69 0.29 -38.77
N GLU A 14 -56.80 -0.54 -38.25
CA GLU A 14 -55.79 -0.06 -37.29
C GLU A 14 -54.66 0.66 -38.05
N ASP A 15 -54.42 1.90 -37.64
CA ASP A 15 -53.50 2.85 -38.24
C ASP A 15 -52.05 2.55 -37.81
N PRO A 16 -51.08 2.28 -38.73
CA PRO A 16 -49.70 1.92 -38.36
C PRO A 16 -48.91 3.06 -37.70
N VAL A 17 -49.48 4.26 -37.61
CA VAL A 17 -48.78 5.49 -37.20
C VAL A 17 -48.74 5.66 -35.67
N LEU A 18 -49.59 4.98 -34.89
CA LEU A 18 -49.54 5.08 -33.42
C LEU A 18 -48.47 4.19 -32.75
N HIS A 19 -47.99 3.14 -33.42
CA HIS A 19 -47.02 2.21 -32.85
C HIS A 19 -45.55 2.70 -32.93
N SER A 20 -45.26 3.70 -33.77
CA SER A 20 -43.88 4.20 -33.96
C SER A 20 -43.49 5.40 -33.09
N PHE A 21 -44.45 6.11 -32.48
CA PHE A 21 -44.17 7.31 -31.66
C PHE A 21 -44.13 7.08 -30.15
N LEU A 22 -44.71 5.98 -29.64
CA LEU A 22 -44.77 5.69 -28.20
C LEU A 22 -43.58 4.85 -27.69
N TYR A 23 -42.98 4.02 -28.55
CA TYR A 23 -41.83 3.17 -28.19
C TYR A 23 -40.51 3.92 -27.90
N PRO A 24 -40.12 4.95 -28.67
CA PRO A 24 -38.88 5.70 -28.37
C PRO A 24 -38.98 6.48 -27.07
N ARG A 25 -40.16 7.05 -26.77
CA ARG A 25 -40.40 7.85 -25.55
C ARG A 25 -40.45 6.99 -24.29
N ALA A 26 -41.06 5.80 -24.34
CA ALA A 26 -41.05 4.86 -23.21
C ALA A 26 -39.64 4.32 -22.91
N ARG A 27 -38.83 4.03 -23.94
CA ARG A 27 -37.41 3.67 -23.77
C ARG A 27 -36.58 4.81 -23.19
N LEU A 28 -36.80 6.04 -23.63
CA LEU A 28 -36.10 7.21 -23.09
C LEU A 28 -36.45 7.43 -21.62
N VAL A 29 -37.73 7.33 -21.25
CA VAL A 29 -38.20 7.47 -19.86
C VAL A 29 -37.66 6.34 -18.98
N LEU A 30 -37.71 5.08 -19.41
CA LEU A 30 -37.10 3.96 -18.67
C LEU A 30 -35.58 4.10 -18.55
N MET A 31 -34.91 4.65 -19.55
CA MET A 31 -33.49 4.97 -19.50
C MET A 31 -33.21 6.11 -18.51
N PHE A 32 -34.02 7.16 -18.47
CA PHE A 32 -33.91 8.24 -17.48
C PHE A 32 -34.23 7.79 -16.05
N TYR A 33 -35.25 6.95 -15.85
CA TYR A 33 -35.55 6.34 -14.55
C TYR A 33 -34.45 5.36 -14.12
N GLY A 34 -33.92 4.56 -15.05
CA GLY A 34 -32.79 3.67 -14.80
C GLY A 34 -31.55 4.47 -14.40
N ILE A 35 -31.21 5.52 -15.14
CA ILE A 35 -30.10 6.42 -14.83
C ILE A 35 -30.33 7.10 -13.46
N ALA A 36 -31.50 7.69 -13.22
CA ALA A 36 -31.83 8.34 -11.95
C ALA A 36 -31.81 7.36 -10.76
N TYR A 37 -32.29 6.14 -10.94
CA TYR A 37 -32.25 5.08 -9.93
C TYR A 37 -30.82 4.61 -9.66
N THR A 38 -30.00 4.43 -10.69
CA THR A 38 -28.56 4.13 -10.55
C THR A 38 -27.82 5.28 -9.85
N PHE A 39 -28.14 6.54 -10.17
CA PHE A 39 -27.56 7.69 -9.47
C PHE A 39 -27.98 7.74 -7.99
N TYR A 40 -29.27 7.54 -7.70
CA TYR A 40 -29.79 7.57 -6.32
C TYR A 40 -29.23 6.44 -5.46
N THR A 41 -29.15 5.23 -6.01
CA THR A 41 -28.55 4.07 -5.32
C THR A 41 -27.05 4.25 -5.11
N CYS A 42 -26.32 4.81 -6.08
CA CYS A 42 -24.90 5.12 -5.93
C CYS A 42 -24.66 6.20 -4.86
N GLN A 43 -25.47 7.26 -4.83
CA GLN A 43 -25.36 8.33 -3.85
C GLN A 43 -25.73 7.86 -2.44
N SER A 44 -26.78 7.03 -2.30
CA SER A 44 -27.18 6.43 -1.03
C SER A 44 -26.09 5.52 -0.45
N LEU A 45 -25.42 4.75 -1.31
CA LEU A 45 -24.30 3.90 -0.90
C LEU A 45 -23.09 4.73 -0.43
N LEU A 46 -22.72 5.77 -1.18
CA LEU A 46 -21.62 6.65 -0.79
C LEU A 46 -21.90 7.33 0.56
N ILE A 47 -23.17 7.67 0.84
CA ILE A 47 -23.59 8.19 2.14
C ILE A 47 -23.43 7.13 3.23
N SER A 48 -23.97 5.92 3.03
CA SER A 48 -23.85 4.79 3.99
C SER A 48 -22.38 4.47 4.29
N LEU A 49 -21.54 4.33 3.26
CA LEU A 49 -20.11 4.09 3.42
C LEU A 49 -19.41 5.18 4.24
N ARG A 50 -19.71 6.46 3.95
CA ARG A 50 -19.15 7.58 4.71
C ARG A 50 -19.59 7.54 6.16
N VAL A 51 -20.86 7.25 6.42
CA VAL A 51 -21.41 7.16 7.79
C VAL A 51 -20.78 6.01 8.56
N GLU A 52 -20.74 4.80 7.99
CA GLU A 52 -20.16 3.62 8.65
C GLU A 52 -18.65 3.78 8.91
N SER A 53 -17.93 4.34 7.95
CA SER A 53 -16.51 4.67 8.10
C SER A 53 -16.31 5.71 9.21
N GLN A 54 -17.16 6.74 9.28
CA GLN A 54 -17.11 7.76 10.33
C GLN A 54 -17.37 7.16 11.72
N VAL A 55 -18.39 6.32 11.85
CA VAL A 55 -18.73 5.65 13.12
C VAL A 55 -17.59 4.76 13.57
N SER A 56 -17.08 3.90 12.68
CA SER A 56 -15.96 2.99 12.98
C SER A 56 -14.68 3.75 13.34
N PHE A 57 -14.39 4.84 12.62
CA PHE A 57 -13.22 5.67 12.87
C PHE A 57 -13.30 6.36 14.24
N ARG A 58 -14.45 6.97 14.58
CA ARG A 58 -14.67 7.58 15.90
C ARG A 58 -14.62 6.57 17.02
N LYS A 59 -15.16 5.36 16.81
CA LYS A 59 -15.13 4.26 17.78
C LYS A 59 -13.71 3.86 18.15
N ASN A 60 -12.75 3.90 17.21
CA ASN A 60 -11.35 3.62 17.53
C ASN A 60 -10.80 4.59 18.60
N PHE A 61 -11.13 5.88 18.55
CA PHE A 61 -10.71 6.84 19.57
C PHE A 61 -11.49 6.67 20.88
N HIS A 62 -12.82 6.55 20.79
CA HIS A 62 -13.71 6.41 21.95
C HIS A 62 -13.35 5.18 22.80
N ASP A 63 -13.11 4.04 22.15
CA ASP A 63 -12.80 2.77 22.82
C ASP A 63 -11.31 2.66 23.21
N GLY A 64 -10.52 3.73 23.01
CA GLY A 64 -9.10 3.80 23.35
C GLY A 64 -8.23 2.81 22.57
N TRP A 65 -8.57 2.52 21.32
CA TRP A 65 -7.71 1.78 20.39
C TRP A 65 -6.78 2.71 19.62
N GLU A 66 -7.25 3.93 19.34
CA GLU A 66 -6.44 5.01 18.79
C GLU A 66 -5.96 5.91 19.93
N ARG A 67 -4.66 5.82 20.26
CA ARG A 67 -4.09 6.54 21.40
C ARG A 67 -3.65 7.96 21.06
N GLU A 68 -3.26 8.17 19.81
CA GLU A 68 -2.65 9.39 19.31
C GLU A 68 -3.56 10.02 18.25
N GLY A 69 -3.09 10.13 17.01
CA GLY A 69 -3.88 10.50 15.84
C GLY A 69 -3.78 9.46 14.72
N ALA A 70 -4.73 9.56 13.81
CA ALA A 70 -4.80 8.75 12.62
C ALA A 70 -5.55 9.48 11.51
N ALA A 71 -5.35 9.01 10.28
CA ALA A 71 -6.17 9.37 9.14
C ALA A 71 -6.40 8.15 8.25
N ILE A 72 -7.52 8.15 7.54
CA ILE A 72 -7.86 7.16 6.51
C ILE A 72 -8.40 7.88 5.28
N ALA A 73 -7.95 7.43 4.11
CA ALA A 73 -8.51 7.83 2.84
C ALA A 73 -8.87 6.59 2.01
N VAL A 74 -10.00 6.66 1.32
CA VAL A 74 -10.46 5.62 0.40
C VAL A 74 -10.76 6.24 -0.94
N TYR A 75 -10.10 5.73 -1.98
CA TYR A 75 -10.44 6.00 -3.37
C TYR A 75 -11.14 4.80 -3.98
N HIS A 76 -12.13 5.02 -4.82
CA HIS A 76 -12.79 3.99 -5.60
C HIS A 76 -12.98 4.51 -7.03
N LYS A 77 -12.40 3.81 -8.01
CA LYS A 77 -12.44 4.19 -9.43
C LYS A 77 -12.02 5.65 -9.67
N GLY A 78 -10.93 6.07 -9.03
CA GLY A 78 -10.40 7.44 -9.16
C GLY A 78 -10.99 8.48 -8.21
N GLU A 79 -12.12 8.18 -7.55
CA GLU A 79 -12.85 9.17 -6.75
C GLU A 79 -12.58 9.01 -5.25
N LEU A 80 -12.35 10.12 -4.54
CA LEU A 80 -12.18 10.15 -3.09
C LEU A 80 -13.53 10.00 -2.39
N ILE A 81 -13.80 8.82 -1.81
CA ILE A 81 -15.09 8.50 -1.21
C ILE A 81 -15.09 8.56 0.31
N VAL A 82 -13.95 8.32 0.97
CA VAL A 82 -13.77 8.48 2.41
C VAL A 82 -12.51 9.28 2.66
N ASP A 83 -12.61 10.25 3.57
CA ASP A 83 -11.47 11.04 4.02
C ASP A 83 -11.72 11.51 5.45
N LEU A 84 -11.05 10.85 6.40
CA LEU A 84 -11.27 11.04 7.83
C LEU A 84 -9.93 11.16 8.52
N GLN A 85 -9.88 12.03 9.52
CA GLN A 85 -8.71 12.24 10.36
C GLN A 85 -9.12 12.69 11.75
N GLY A 86 -8.25 12.50 12.73
CA GLY A 86 -8.51 12.93 14.10
C GLY A 86 -7.41 12.60 15.08
N GLY A 87 -7.59 13.07 16.31
CA GLY A 87 -6.65 12.86 17.41
C GLY A 87 -5.54 13.90 17.43
N TYR A 88 -4.32 13.45 17.74
CA TYR A 88 -3.17 14.32 18.00
C TYR A 88 -2.01 14.00 17.05
N ALA A 89 -1.46 15.04 16.43
CA ALA A 89 -0.17 14.95 15.74
C ALA A 89 0.96 14.79 16.78
N ASP A 90 0.81 15.36 17.97
CA ASP A 90 1.67 15.09 19.11
C ASP A 90 0.89 15.31 20.41
N LYS A 91 0.53 14.21 21.08
CA LYS A 91 -0.25 14.26 22.31
C LYS A 91 0.52 14.80 23.50
N SER A 92 1.85 14.69 23.49
CA SER A 92 2.69 15.18 24.59
C SER A 92 2.69 16.71 24.69
N SER A 93 2.58 17.39 23.55
CA SER A 93 2.41 18.85 23.45
C SER A 93 0.95 19.30 23.25
N GLY A 94 0.00 18.36 23.14
CA GLY A 94 -1.40 18.65 22.85
C GLY A 94 -1.68 19.08 21.40
N ARG A 95 -0.69 19.02 20.51
CA ARG A 95 -0.84 19.40 19.10
C ARG A 95 -1.82 18.47 18.38
N LYS A 96 -2.92 19.03 17.89
CA LYS A 96 -3.98 18.29 17.19
C LYS A 96 -3.53 17.83 15.81
N TRP A 97 -4.12 16.73 15.36
CA TRP A 97 -4.01 16.30 13.97
C TRP A 97 -4.80 17.27 13.08
N THR A 98 -4.20 17.74 11.99
CA THR A 98 -4.78 18.67 11.02
C THR A 98 -4.63 18.11 9.59
N PRO A 99 -5.30 18.69 8.57
CA PRO A 99 -5.13 18.27 7.17
C PRO A 99 -3.69 18.37 6.66
N GLU A 100 -2.86 19.17 7.30
CA GLU A 100 -1.44 19.36 6.99
C GLU A 100 -0.55 18.33 7.67
N THR A 101 -1.06 17.59 8.67
CA THR A 101 -0.27 16.64 9.45
C THR A 101 0.20 15.49 8.59
N ARG A 102 1.52 15.28 8.54
CA ARG A 102 2.18 14.14 7.90
C ARG A 102 2.66 13.17 8.95
N THR A 103 2.81 11.89 8.58
CA THR A 103 3.45 10.91 9.46
C THR A 103 4.40 10.02 8.66
N VAL A 104 5.41 9.49 9.34
CA VAL A 104 6.22 8.39 8.81
C VAL A 104 5.32 7.17 8.62
N VAL A 105 5.35 6.56 7.44
CA VAL A 105 4.53 5.39 7.09
C VAL A 105 5.31 4.07 7.03
N PHE A 106 6.55 4.08 7.52
CA PHE A 106 7.41 2.89 7.61
C PHE A 106 7.48 2.13 6.28
N SER A 107 7.29 0.81 6.31
CA SER A 107 7.42 -0.03 5.13
C SER A 107 6.34 0.15 4.08
N ALA A 108 5.24 0.88 4.35
CA ALA A 108 4.32 1.28 3.29
C ALA A 108 5.05 2.06 2.18
N THR A 109 6.16 2.74 2.51
CA THR A 109 7.07 3.40 1.56
C THR A 109 7.62 2.45 0.48
N LYS A 110 7.74 1.15 0.76
CA LYS A 110 8.27 0.17 -0.21
C LYS A 110 7.39 0.03 -1.44
N ALA A 111 6.07 0.17 -1.28
CA ALA A 111 5.13 0.19 -2.39
C ALA A 111 5.38 1.39 -3.32
N VAL A 112 5.82 2.53 -2.77
CA VAL A 112 6.21 3.72 -3.57
C VAL A 112 7.52 3.48 -4.31
N GLY A 113 8.50 2.83 -3.67
CA GLY A 113 9.71 2.38 -4.34
C GLY A 113 9.41 1.36 -5.46
N ALA A 114 8.47 0.44 -5.24
CA ALA A 114 8.00 -0.53 -6.22
C ALA A 114 7.37 0.16 -7.44
N LEU A 115 6.53 1.17 -7.19
CA LEU A 115 5.93 2.02 -8.22
C LEU A 115 7.00 2.73 -9.08
N CYS A 116 8.06 3.27 -8.47
CA CYS A 116 9.16 3.91 -9.23
C CYS A 116 9.85 2.93 -10.18
N VAL A 117 10.13 1.70 -9.72
CA VAL A 117 10.72 0.65 -10.56
C VAL A 117 9.74 0.23 -11.66
N ALA A 118 8.45 0.08 -11.35
CA ALA A 118 7.42 -0.26 -12.33
C ALA A 118 7.31 0.79 -13.45
N MET A 119 7.40 2.09 -13.12
CA MET A 119 7.43 3.16 -14.12
C MET A 119 8.64 3.05 -15.06
N LEU A 120 9.82 2.72 -14.53
CA LEU A 120 11.02 2.49 -15.37
C LEU A 120 10.88 1.24 -16.25
N VAL A 121 10.19 0.21 -15.75
CA VAL A 121 9.87 -1.00 -16.53
C VAL A 121 8.91 -0.67 -17.67
N ASP A 122 7.84 0.04 -17.40
CA ASP A 122 6.83 0.42 -18.40
C ASP A 122 7.40 1.31 -19.51
N ARG A 123 8.33 2.20 -19.14
CA ARG A 123 9.08 3.05 -20.07
C ARG A 123 10.13 2.30 -20.89
N GLY A 124 10.35 1.00 -20.63
CA GLY A 124 11.28 0.15 -21.37
C GLY A 124 12.75 0.34 -21.01
N TYR A 125 13.08 1.06 -19.92
CA TYR A 125 14.47 1.24 -19.50
C TYR A 125 15.06 -0.01 -18.83
N VAL A 126 14.21 -0.85 -18.24
CA VAL A 126 14.60 -2.12 -17.63
C VAL A 126 13.48 -3.14 -17.73
N SER A 127 13.79 -4.44 -17.76
CA SER A 127 12.82 -5.51 -17.54
C SER A 127 12.98 -6.11 -16.16
N TYR A 128 11.89 -6.59 -15.55
CA TYR A 128 11.98 -7.40 -14.33
C TYR A 128 12.86 -8.65 -14.51
N GLU A 129 12.98 -9.13 -15.74
CA GLU A 129 13.77 -10.30 -16.12
C GLU A 129 15.24 -9.96 -16.41
N ASP A 130 15.58 -8.67 -16.52
CA ASP A 130 16.99 -8.26 -16.67
C ASP A 130 17.78 -8.61 -15.41
N LYS A 131 19.03 -9.01 -15.63
CA LYS A 131 20.02 -9.19 -14.55
C LYS A 131 20.51 -7.83 -14.07
N MET A 132 20.64 -7.65 -12.77
CA MET A 132 21.16 -6.39 -12.21
C MET A 132 22.60 -6.10 -12.67
N SER A 133 23.39 -7.15 -12.89
CA SER A 133 24.77 -7.09 -13.40
C SER A 133 24.90 -6.40 -14.77
N LYS A 134 23.83 -6.36 -15.58
CA LYS A 134 23.78 -5.61 -16.84
C LYS A 134 23.96 -4.10 -16.64
N PHE A 135 23.38 -3.58 -15.56
CA PHE A 135 23.41 -2.14 -15.22
C PHE A 135 24.45 -1.82 -14.16
N TRP A 136 24.87 -2.85 -13.41
CA TRP A 136 25.79 -2.73 -12.30
C TRP A 136 26.79 -3.89 -12.29
N PRO A 137 27.86 -3.83 -13.11
CA PRO A 137 28.79 -4.95 -13.27
C PRO A 137 29.42 -5.44 -11.96
N GLU A 138 29.77 -4.52 -11.05
CA GLU A 138 30.35 -4.84 -9.75
C GLU A 138 29.37 -5.62 -8.86
N PHE A 139 28.06 -5.53 -9.11
CA PHE A 139 27.06 -6.33 -8.40
C PHE A 139 27.25 -7.83 -8.62
N ALA A 140 27.87 -8.26 -9.71
CA ALA A 140 28.04 -9.68 -10.05
C ALA A 140 28.95 -10.46 -9.09
N GLN A 141 29.66 -9.79 -8.18
CA GLN A 141 30.54 -10.43 -7.20
C GLN A 141 29.80 -11.47 -6.34
N HIS A 142 30.53 -12.49 -5.87
CA HIS A 142 30.03 -13.49 -4.91
C HIS A 142 28.77 -14.27 -5.36
N GLY A 143 28.68 -14.63 -6.64
CA GLY A 143 27.58 -15.47 -7.16
C GLY A 143 26.28 -14.69 -7.43
N LYS A 144 26.37 -13.37 -7.65
CA LYS A 144 25.22 -12.49 -7.87
C LYS A 144 24.98 -12.17 -9.34
N GLU A 145 25.77 -12.73 -10.25
CA GLU A 145 25.73 -12.46 -11.70
C GLU A 145 24.37 -12.75 -12.35
N HIS A 146 23.59 -13.68 -11.78
CA HIS A 146 22.28 -14.10 -12.28
C HIS A 146 21.09 -13.44 -11.59
N ILE A 147 21.30 -12.61 -10.57
CA ILE A 147 20.21 -11.97 -9.84
C ILE A 147 19.48 -10.99 -10.77
N THR A 148 18.17 -11.19 -10.88
CA THR A 148 17.28 -10.35 -11.69
C THR A 148 16.66 -9.22 -10.88
N ILE A 149 16.16 -8.18 -11.57
CA ILE A 149 15.35 -7.13 -10.93
C ILE A 149 14.14 -7.74 -10.22
N LYS A 150 13.48 -8.74 -10.82
CA LYS A 150 12.38 -9.49 -10.19
C LYS A 150 12.78 -10.05 -8.83
N TRP A 151 13.95 -10.70 -8.72
CA TRP A 151 14.44 -11.26 -7.45
C TRP A 151 14.77 -10.19 -6.42
N LEU A 152 15.28 -9.04 -6.83
CA LEU A 152 15.50 -7.91 -5.93
C LEU A 152 14.17 -7.39 -5.38
N MET A 153 13.17 -7.24 -6.25
CA MET A 153 11.85 -6.73 -5.91
C MET A 153 10.96 -7.75 -5.18
N SER A 154 11.29 -9.04 -5.23
CA SER A 154 10.57 -10.11 -4.49
C SER A 154 11.32 -10.63 -3.26
N HIS A 155 12.38 -9.93 -2.84
CA HIS A 155 13.20 -10.29 -1.68
C HIS A 155 13.94 -11.64 -1.77
N GLN A 156 14.26 -12.10 -2.98
CA GLN A 156 14.94 -13.38 -3.24
C GLN A 156 16.46 -13.27 -3.41
N ALA A 157 17.01 -12.04 -3.44
CA ALA A 157 18.43 -11.79 -3.73
C ALA A 157 19.41 -12.23 -2.63
N GLY A 158 18.94 -12.57 -1.43
CA GLY A 158 19.82 -12.91 -0.30
C GLY A 158 20.56 -11.71 0.29
N LEU A 159 20.04 -10.50 0.15
CA LEU A 159 20.71 -9.27 0.64
C LEU A 159 19.94 -8.63 1.80
N ALA A 160 19.28 -9.44 2.63
CA ALA A 160 18.47 -8.94 3.73
C ALA A 160 19.31 -8.31 4.85
N ALA A 161 20.51 -8.86 5.10
CA ALA A 161 21.50 -8.29 6.01
C ALA A 161 22.85 -8.12 5.32
N LEU A 162 23.59 -7.12 5.76
CA LEU A 162 24.95 -6.85 5.32
C LEU A 162 25.93 -7.37 6.39
N ASP A 163 27.17 -7.70 6.03
CA ASP A 163 28.20 -8.06 7.00
C ASP A 163 28.92 -6.83 7.56
N GLU A 164 28.97 -5.74 6.78
CA GLU A 164 29.49 -4.44 7.23
C GLU A 164 28.39 -3.68 8.02
N PRO A 165 28.71 -3.12 9.22
CA PRO A 165 27.81 -2.18 9.89
C PRO A 165 27.72 -0.88 9.07
N ILE A 166 26.54 -0.25 9.08
CA ILE A 166 26.26 0.95 8.29
C ILE A 166 26.08 2.13 9.25
N SER A 167 26.97 3.11 9.20
CA SER A 167 26.79 4.37 9.92
C SER A 167 25.67 5.22 9.31
N ARG A 168 25.29 6.32 9.99
CA ARG A 168 24.27 7.24 9.46
C ARG A 168 24.79 7.95 8.20
N GLU A 169 26.09 8.24 8.17
CA GLU A 169 26.81 8.89 7.08
C GLU A 169 26.92 7.95 5.88
N ASP A 170 27.29 6.68 6.10
CA ASP A 170 27.31 5.66 5.06
C ASP A 170 25.93 5.52 4.40
N ALA A 171 24.86 5.50 5.22
CA ALA A 171 23.49 5.35 4.75
C ALA A 171 23.01 6.47 3.82
N LYS A 172 23.61 7.67 3.91
CA LYS A 172 23.34 8.83 3.03
C LYS A 172 24.20 8.81 1.76
N ASN A 173 25.28 8.04 1.73
CA ASN A 173 26.21 7.97 0.60
C ASN A 173 25.85 6.79 -0.31
N PHE A 174 25.25 7.11 -1.47
CA PHE A 174 24.81 6.08 -2.41
C PHE A 174 25.97 5.26 -3.01
N GLU A 175 27.16 5.84 -3.19
CA GLU A 175 28.33 5.11 -3.71
C GLU A 175 28.87 4.13 -2.68
N LYS A 176 28.93 4.56 -1.42
CA LYS A 176 29.30 3.69 -0.30
C LYS A 176 28.31 2.54 -0.16
N MET A 177 27.01 2.82 -0.19
CA MET A 177 25.99 1.78 -0.13
C MET A 177 26.04 0.84 -1.33
N ALA A 178 26.31 1.37 -2.54
CA ALA A 178 26.56 0.55 -3.72
C ALA A 178 27.71 -0.42 -3.44
N TYR A 179 28.89 0.10 -3.09
CA TYR A 179 30.07 -0.72 -2.83
C TYR A 179 29.81 -1.84 -1.82
N VAL A 180 29.16 -1.52 -0.68
CA VAL A 180 28.85 -2.52 0.34
C VAL A 180 27.90 -3.60 -0.18
N ILE A 181 26.84 -3.22 -0.90
CA ILE A 181 25.87 -4.18 -1.45
C ILE A 181 26.53 -5.06 -2.54
N ALA A 182 27.36 -4.48 -3.41
CA ALA A 182 28.08 -5.22 -4.44
C ALA A 182 29.03 -6.26 -3.83
N LYS A 183 29.73 -5.91 -2.75
CA LYS A 183 30.64 -6.82 -2.04
C LYS A 183 29.93 -7.84 -1.14
N GLN A 184 28.66 -7.63 -0.81
CA GLN A 184 27.94 -8.55 0.08
C GLN A 184 27.79 -9.93 -0.55
N LYS A 185 28.22 -10.97 0.17
CA LYS A 185 27.87 -12.36 -0.15
C LYS A 185 26.39 -12.58 0.22
N PRO A 186 25.55 -13.14 -0.68
CA PRO A 186 24.17 -13.45 -0.35
C PRO A 186 24.05 -14.29 0.93
N ASN A 187 23.11 -13.93 1.80
CA ASN A 187 22.78 -14.63 3.05
C ASN A 187 22.21 -16.04 2.79
N TRP A 188 21.70 -16.28 1.58
CA TRP A 188 21.28 -17.57 1.03
C TRP A 188 21.52 -17.56 -0.49
N GLU A 189 21.45 -18.73 -1.13
CA GLU A 189 21.58 -18.82 -2.59
C GLU A 189 20.44 -18.06 -3.29
N PRO A 190 20.74 -17.02 -4.11
CA PRO A 190 19.70 -16.19 -4.69
C PRO A 190 18.66 -16.99 -5.49
N GLY A 191 17.39 -16.63 -5.36
CA GLY A 191 16.28 -17.30 -6.05
C GLY A 191 15.77 -18.58 -5.38
N THR A 192 16.54 -19.23 -4.50
CA THR A 192 16.12 -20.47 -3.81
C THR A 192 15.20 -20.24 -2.62
N LYS A 193 15.30 -19.06 -2.01
CA LYS A 193 14.56 -18.65 -0.81
C LYS A 193 14.21 -17.18 -0.92
N SER A 194 13.30 -16.74 -0.06
CA SER A 194 12.96 -15.33 0.09
C SER A 194 12.97 -14.90 1.55
N GLY A 195 13.48 -13.71 1.82
CA GLY A 195 13.60 -13.18 3.18
C GLY A 195 13.50 -11.67 3.19
N TYR A 196 12.62 -11.12 4.01
CA TYR A 196 12.25 -9.70 3.96
C TYR A 196 13.44 -8.77 4.18
N HIS A 197 13.80 -7.99 3.15
CA HIS A 197 14.89 -7.02 3.18
C HIS A 197 14.40 -5.74 3.88
N ALA A 198 14.31 -5.78 5.21
CA ALA A 198 13.61 -4.75 5.98
C ALA A 198 14.11 -3.32 5.74
N VAL A 199 15.44 -3.15 5.60
CA VAL A 199 16.09 -1.85 5.36
C VAL A 199 16.85 -1.84 4.03
N THR A 200 17.61 -2.89 3.73
CA THR A 200 18.45 -2.96 2.52
C THR A 200 17.65 -2.84 1.22
N TYR A 201 16.37 -3.20 1.22
CA TYR A 201 15.46 -3.00 0.08
C TYR A 201 15.53 -1.56 -0.44
N GLY A 202 15.56 -0.56 0.45
CA GLY A 202 15.48 0.82 -0.02
C GLY A 202 16.76 1.30 -0.69
N TRP A 203 17.93 0.88 -0.20
CA TRP A 203 19.19 1.13 -0.90
C TRP A 203 19.28 0.34 -2.21
N ILE A 204 18.77 -0.89 -2.25
CA ILE A 204 18.71 -1.69 -3.48
C ILE A 204 17.83 -0.99 -4.52
N VAL A 205 16.64 -0.53 -4.15
CA VAL A 205 15.75 0.21 -5.05
C VAL A 205 16.38 1.51 -5.53
N ASP A 206 17.04 2.27 -4.65
CA ASP A 206 17.79 3.47 -5.05
C ASP A 206 18.89 3.14 -6.08
N GLN A 207 19.64 2.06 -5.89
CA GLN A 207 20.65 1.61 -6.86
C GLN A 207 20.05 1.13 -8.18
N ILE A 208 18.88 0.50 -8.17
CA ILE A 208 18.16 0.16 -9.41
C ILE A 208 17.81 1.44 -10.16
N VAL A 209 17.14 2.39 -9.49
CA VAL A 209 16.67 3.63 -10.11
C VAL A 209 17.83 4.44 -10.67
N ARG A 210 18.89 4.69 -9.89
CA ARG A 210 20.06 5.48 -10.34
C ARG A 210 20.76 4.91 -11.57
N ARG A 211 20.70 3.60 -11.77
CA ARG A 211 21.42 2.92 -12.85
C ARG A 211 20.59 2.74 -14.11
N VAL A 212 19.28 2.68 -13.95
CA VAL A 212 18.33 2.48 -15.04
C VAL A 212 17.75 3.80 -15.55
N ASP A 213 17.51 4.77 -14.65
CA ASP A 213 17.04 6.09 -15.04
C ASP A 213 18.09 6.81 -15.91
N PRO A 214 17.74 7.30 -17.12
CA PRO A 214 18.69 7.97 -18.00
C PRO A 214 19.34 9.21 -17.38
N GLN A 215 18.64 9.89 -16.46
CA GLN A 215 19.15 11.06 -15.75
C GLN A 215 19.94 10.69 -14.49
N ARG A 216 20.02 9.40 -14.14
CA ARG A 216 20.74 8.86 -12.99
C ARG A 216 20.34 9.49 -11.65
N ARG A 217 19.08 9.89 -11.54
CA ARG A 217 18.53 10.52 -10.34
C ARG A 217 18.44 9.51 -9.19
N SER A 218 18.42 10.02 -7.96
CA SER A 218 18.06 9.22 -6.79
C SER A 218 16.61 8.75 -6.87
N VAL A 219 16.23 7.72 -6.10
CA VAL A 219 14.82 7.32 -6.05
C VAL A 219 13.91 8.43 -5.52
N GLY A 220 14.36 9.22 -4.54
CA GLY A 220 13.58 10.33 -4.02
C GLY A 220 13.41 11.46 -5.04
N GLN A 221 14.47 11.80 -5.77
CA GLN A 221 14.41 12.80 -6.83
C GLN A 221 13.54 12.33 -8.01
N PHE A 222 13.72 11.09 -8.47
CA PHE A 222 12.90 10.49 -9.52
C PHE A 222 11.42 10.54 -9.14
N PHE A 223 11.06 10.06 -7.94
CA PHE A 223 9.68 10.10 -7.46
C PHE A 223 9.14 11.53 -7.39
N ARG A 224 9.93 12.47 -6.86
CA ARG A 224 9.52 13.86 -6.71
C ARG A 224 9.14 14.49 -8.04
N GLU A 225 9.99 14.33 -9.06
CA GLU A 225 9.83 14.97 -10.36
C GLU A 225 8.78 14.27 -11.22
N GLU A 226 8.80 12.94 -11.26
CA GLU A 226 7.93 12.14 -12.13
C GLU A 226 6.52 11.96 -11.57
N VAL A 227 6.36 12.09 -10.24
CA VAL A 227 5.10 11.78 -9.55
C VAL A 227 4.66 12.93 -8.65
N ALA A 228 5.44 13.27 -7.61
CA ALA A 228 4.96 14.18 -6.56
C ALA A 228 4.58 15.56 -7.10
N ILE A 229 5.45 16.19 -7.88
CA ILE A 229 5.20 17.51 -8.47
C ILE A 229 4.15 17.42 -9.58
N LYS A 230 4.30 16.44 -10.48
CA LYS A 230 3.45 16.33 -11.68
C LYS A 230 1.97 16.10 -11.35
N TYR A 231 1.68 15.31 -10.31
CA TYR A 231 0.31 14.97 -9.92
C TYR A 231 -0.14 15.67 -8.63
N GLY A 232 0.72 16.48 -8.02
CA GLY A 232 0.45 17.16 -6.75
C GLY A 232 0.19 16.17 -5.61
N ILE A 233 1.10 15.20 -5.44
CA ILE A 233 1.04 14.20 -4.38
C ILE A 233 1.96 14.62 -3.23
N ASP A 234 1.40 14.79 -2.04
CA ASP A 234 2.14 15.13 -0.83
C ASP A 234 2.75 13.88 -0.17
N PHE A 235 3.80 13.36 -0.79
CA PHE A 235 4.60 12.23 -0.30
C PHE A 235 6.09 12.55 -0.43
N HIS A 236 6.84 12.33 0.64
CA HIS A 236 8.26 12.65 0.69
C HIS A 236 9.11 11.40 0.92
N ILE A 237 10.11 11.23 0.06
CA ILE A 237 11.27 10.36 0.28
C ILE A 237 12.43 11.32 0.48
N GLY A 238 12.82 11.55 1.73
CA GLY A 238 13.64 12.71 2.10
C GLY A 238 12.79 13.98 2.22
N LEU A 239 12.28 14.25 3.42
CA LEU A 239 11.48 15.43 3.72
C LEU A 239 12.37 16.68 3.76
N PRO A 240 11.99 17.78 3.09
CA PRO A 240 12.66 19.07 3.27
C PRO A 240 12.53 19.56 4.71
N SER A 241 13.61 20.08 5.29
CA SER A 241 13.60 20.54 6.69
C SER A 241 12.58 21.65 6.97
N SER A 242 12.18 22.43 5.95
CA SER A 242 11.11 23.43 6.07
C SER A 242 9.75 22.83 6.41
N GLU A 243 9.50 21.57 6.04
CA GLU A 243 8.22 20.88 6.24
C GLU A 243 8.16 20.10 7.57
N GLU A 244 9.26 20.02 8.32
CA GLU A 244 9.37 19.19 9.54
C GLU A 244 8.28 19.51 10.58
N HIS A 245 7.89 20.78 10.68
CA HIS A 245 6.86 21.24 11.61
C HIS A 245 5.48 20.56 11.40
N THR A 246 5.25 19.96 10.22
CA THR A 246 4.02 19.22 9.89
C THR A 246 4.05 17.76 10.31
N VAL A 247 5.22 17.21 10.65
CA VAL A 247 5.37 15.79 10.96
C VAL A 247 4.83 15.48 12.35
N SER A 248 4.00 14.45 12.45
CA SER A 248 3.47 13.95 13.72
C SER A 248 4.54 13.20 14.50
N ARG A 249 4.49 13.27 15.83
CA ARG A 249 5.36 12.51 16.72
C ARG A 249 4.84 11.08 16.87
N LEU A 250 5.68 10.11 16.54
CA LEU A 250 5.42 8.68 16.72
C LEU A 250 5.56 8.26 18.19
N SER A 251 4.61 7.46 18.69
CA SER A 251 4.66 6.85 20.02
C SER A 251 4.45 5.34 19.98
N LEU A 252 5.17 4.62 20.85
CA LEU A 252 5.02 3.17 20.99
C LEU A 252 3.84 2.80 21.91
N PRO A 253 3.28 1.59 21.78
CA PRO A 253 2.24 1.11 22.69
C PRO A 253 2.82 0.90 24.09
N SER A 254 2.06 1.27 25.11
CA SER A 254 2.36 0.86 26.49
C SER A 254 2.06 -0.62 26.68
N THR A 255 2.66 -1.25 27.69
CA THR A 255 2.45 -2.69 27.99
C THR A 255 0.96 -3.06 28.13
N ALA A 256 0.16 -2.18 28.73
CA ALA A 256 -1.29 -2.38 28.86
C ALA A 256 -2.00 -2.44 27.49
N HIS A 257 -1.57 -1.63 26.51
CA HIS A 257 -2.12 -1.67 25.16
C HIS A 257 -1.65 -2.89 24.38
N VAL A 258 -0.39 -3.29 24.55
CA VAL A 258 0.11 -4.55 23.98
C VAL A 258 -0.73 -5.72 24.49
N LEU A 259 -0.99 -5.79 25.80
CA LEU A 259 -1.84 -6.83 26.39
C LEU A 259 -3.28 -6.77 25.87
N LYS A 260 -3.85 -5.57 25.73
CA LYS A 260 -5.18 -5.35 25.15
C LYS A 260 -5.27 -5.88 23.71
N GLU A 261 -4.24 -5.64 22.89
CA GLU A 261 -4.16 -6.17 21.53
C GLU A 261 -4.05 -7.71 21.52
N ILE A 262 -3.24 -8.29 22.40
CA ILE A 262 -3.09 -9.75 22.51
C ILE A 262 -4.40 -10.43 22.94
N ILE A 263 -5.09 -9.88 23.94
CA ILE A 263 -6.38 -10.42 24.41
C ILE A 263 -7.41 -10.39 23.29
N TYR A 264 -7.41 -9.33 22.48
CA TYR A 264 -8.33 -9.19 21.36
C TYR A 264 -8.00 -10.10 20.18
N ASP A 265 -6.71 -10.25 19.86
CA ASP A 265 -6.25 -11.12 18.78
C ASP A 265 -4.92 -11.80 19.17
N PRO A 266 -4.96 -13.04 19.70
CA PRO A 266 -3.77 -13.73 20.18
C PRO A 266 -2.67 -13.92 19.12
N ARG A 267 -3.01 -13.80 17.83
CA ARG A 267 -2.02 -13.85 16.74
C ARG A 267 -0.99 -12.72 16.81
N VAL A 268 -1.28 -11.64 17.54
CA VAL A 268 -0.31 -10.57 17.83
C VAL A 268 0.93 -11.11 18.57
N LEU A 269 0.82 -12.22 19.31
CA LEU A 269 1.97 -12.91 19.90
C LEU A 269 2.98 -13.38 18.85
N PHE A 270 2.54 -13.78 17.65
CA PHE A 270 3.47 -14.14 16.57
C PHE A 270 4.28 -12.92 16.13
N VAL A 271 3.66 -11.74 16.01
CA VAL A 271 4.36 -10.50 15.66
C VAL A 271 5.43 -10.17 16.70
N LEU A 272 5.09 -10.28 17.98
CA LEU A 272 6.04 -10.09 19.08
C LEU A 272 7.16 -11.13 19.06
N GLY A 273 6.83 -12.40 18.79
CA GLY A 273 7.80 -13.47 18.62
C GLY A 273 8.79 -13.19 17.50
N VAL A 274 8.29 -12.77 16.33
CA VAL A 274 9.12 -12.38 15.19
C VAL A 274 10.04 -11.20 15.55
N ILE A 275 9.56 -10.21 16.32
CA ILE A 275 10.37 -9.04 16.69
C ILE A 275 11.41 -9.38 17.76
N HIS A 276 11.03 -10.12 18.80
CA HIS A 276 11.80 -10.27 20.04
C HIS A 276 12.46 -11.64 20.23
N LEU A 277 11.86 -12.74 19.74
CA LEU A 277 12.31 -14.12 19.97
C LEU A 277 13.18 -14.63 18.80
N ARG A 278 14.26 -13.90 18.51
CA ARG A 278 15.18 -14.23 17.41
C ARG A 278 16.43 -14.95 17.91
N SER A 279 16.78 -16.07 17.27
CA SER A 279 18.04 -16.78 17.55
C SER A 279 19.25 -15.83 17.44
N PRO A 280 20.24 -15.93 18.36
CA PRO A 280 21.44 -15.10 18.32
C PRO A 280 22.21 -15.13 16.99
N THR A 281 22.11 -16.25 16.25
CA THR A 281 22.79 -16.50 14.98
C THR A 281 21.92 -16.18 13.75
N SER A 282 20.68 -15.73 13.94
CA SER A 282 19.75 -15.44 12.83
C SER A 282 20.16 -14.22 11.99
N ILE A 283 19.82 -14.25 10.70
CA ILE A 283 20.01 -13.13 9.77
C ILE A 283 19.26 -11.89 10.28
N ALA A 284 18.06 -12.07 10.82
CA ALA A 284 17.25 -10.98 11.39
C ALA A 284 17.97 -10.20 12.51
N ARG A 285 18.85 -10.85 13.29
CA ARG A 285 19.68 -10.15 14.28
C ARG A 285 20.83 -9.38 13.64
N LYS A 286 21.41 -9.86 12.53
CA LYS A 286 22.37 -9.08 11.73
C LYS A 286 21.72 -7.82 11.17
N VAL A 287 20.48 -7.90 10.66
CA VAL A 287 19.72 -6.72 10.18
C VAL A 287 19.69 -5.61 11.23
N LYS A 288 19.35 -5.95 12.48
CA LYS A 288 19.32 -4.97 13.58
C LYS A 288 20.71 -4.40 13.90
N LYS A 289 21.77 -5.19 13.75
CA LYS A 289 23.15 -4.73 13.97
C LYS A 289 23.66 -3.83 12.83
N ASN A 290 23.16 -3.98 11.60
CA ASN A 290 23.60 -3.16 10.47
C ASN A 290 23.23 -1.69 10.64
N THR A 291 22.07 -1.38 11.21
CA THR A 291 21.56 0.00 11.31
C THR A 291 21.27 0.37 12.76
N GLN A 292 22.31 0.47 13.59
CA GLN A 292 22.15 0.80 15.02
C GLN A 292 21.62 2.21 15.28
N TRP A 293 21.69 3.09 14.29
CA TRP A 293 21.10 4.44 14.35
C TRP A 293 19.60 4.45 14.01
N LEU A 294 19.05 3.36 13.47
CA LEU A 294 17.62 3.22 13.19
C LEU A 294 16.93 2.46 14.34
N LYS A 295 16.70 3.16 15.45
CA LYS A 295 16.13 2.61 16.68
C LYS A 295 14.68 3.05 16.89
N LEU A 296 13.89 2.08 17.34
CA LEU A 296 12.53 2.26 17.80
C LEU A 296 12.36 1.42 19.06
N ASP A 297 12.54 2.06 20.20
CA ASP A 297 12.27 1.52 21.53
C ASP A 297 11.64 2.59 22.43
N GLN A 298 11.19 2.21 23.63
CA GLN A 298 10.47 3.09 24.54
C GLN A 298 11.29 4.32 24.98
N ASN A 299 12.63 4.21 24.99
CA ASN A 299 13.53 5.26 25.45
C ASN A 299 14.07 6.10 24.29
N LEU A 300 14.23 5.50 23.12
CA LEU A 300 14.79 6.12 21.93
C LEU A 300 13.99 5.74 20.67
N ASN A 301 13.30 6.73 20.12
CA ASN A 301 12.65 6.64 18.83
C ASN A 301 13.31 7.59 17.83
N THR A 302 14.22 7.06 17.03
CA THR A 302 14.95 7.81 16.00
C THR A 302 14.08 8.18 14.80
N PHE A 303 12.91 7.55 14.63
CA PHE A 303 11.92 7.96 13.62
C PHE A 303 11.16 9.24 13.99
N ASN A 304 11.54 9.90 15.09
CA ASN A 304 11.12 11.26 15.43
C ASN A 304 12.27 12.27 15.27
N ASP A 305 13.44 11.85 14.77
CA ASP A 305 14.59 12.72 14.54
C ASP A 305 14.44 13.45 13.19
N PRO A 306 14.33 14.79 13.16
CA PRO A 306 14.26 15.57 11.93
C PRO A 306 15.40 15.31 10.95
N GLU A 307 16.61 15.09 11.44
CA GLU A 307 17.76 14.79 10.58
C GLU A 307 17.63 13.43 9.88
N LEU A 308 16.78 12.54 10.42
CA LEU A 308 16.52 11.24 9.81
C LEU A 308 15.48 11.38 8.71
N HIS A 309 14.48 12.24 8.88
CA HIS A 309 13.45 12.50 7.89
C HIS A 309 13.99 13.03 6.56
N THR A 310 15.13 13.73 6.57
CA THR A 310 15.77 14.21 5.34
C THR A 310 16.45 13.10 4.52
N MET A 311 16.61 11.89 5.08
CA MET A 311 17.28 10.78 4.40
C MET A 311 16.35 10.09 3.42
N GLU A 312 16.83 9.88 2.18
CA GLU A 312 16.14 9.04 1.21
C GLU A 312 16.27 7.56 1.58
N GLN A 313 15.22 6.99 2.19
CA GLN A 313 15.19 5.59 2.56
C GLN A 313 13.80 5.00 2.29
N VAL A 314 13.60 4.48 1.08
CA VAL A 314 12.30 3.97 0.62
C VAL A 314 11.86 2.68 1.32
N ALA A 315 12.70 2.10 2.17
CA ALA A 315 12.31 0.97 3.00
C ALA A 315 11.45 1.38 4.22
N ALA A 316 11.58 2.62 4.72
CA ALA A 316 11.03 2.96 6.03
C ALA A 316 10.74 4.44 6.31
N LEU A 317 11.25 5.40 5.53
CA LEU A 317 11.21 6.83 5.90
C LEU A 317 10.29 7.69 5.03
N GLY A 318 9.36 7.08 4.31
CA GLY A 318 8.33 7.83 3.60
C GLY A 318 7.45 8.62 4.58
N ILE A 319 7.21 9.89 4.29
CA ILE A 319 6.40 10.80 5.10
C ILE A 319 5.28 11.38 4.25
N THR A 320 4.04 11.21 4.68
CA THR A 320 2.87 11.57 3.86
C THR A 320 1.58 11.70 4.69
N LYS A 321 0.49 12.01 4.01
CA LYS A 321 -0.89 12.01 4.48
C LYS A 321 -1.61 10.78 3.93
N ALA A 322 -2.68 10.33 4.60
CA ALA A 322 -3.50 9.22 4.09
C ALA A 322 -4.09 9.51 2.72
N ARG A 323 -4.63 10.74 2.52
CA ARG A 323 -5.22 11.19 1.25
C ARG A 323 -4.26 11.03 0.08
N ASP A 324 -3.03 11.53 0.23
CA ASP A 324 -2.02 11.53 -0.83
C ASP A 324 -1.46 10.13 -1.10
N LEU A 325 -1.29 9.32 -0.06
CA LEU A 325 -0.91 7.93 -0.22
C LEU A 325 -1.98 7.13 -0.98
N ALA A 326 -3.26 7.29 -0.64
CA ALA A 326 -4.34 6.62 -1.37
C ALA A 326 -4.47 7.15 -2.81
N ARG A 327 -4.36 8.47 -3.01
CA ARG A 327 -4.43 9.10 -4.33
C ARG A 327 -3.33 8.61 -5.27
N LEU A 328 -2.09 8.48 -4.76
CA LEU A 328 -0.96 7.95 -5.51
C LEU A 328 -1.28 6.58 -6.11
N PHE A 329 -1.81 5.67 -5.29
CA PHE A 329 -2.16 4.33 -5.74
C PHE A 329 -3.45 4.30 -6.58
N SER A 330 -4.36 5.26 -6.40
CA SER A 330 -5.49 5.43 -7.31
C SER A 330 -5.03 5.84 -8.72
N LEU A 331 -4.01 6.71 -8.83
CA LEU A 331 -3.40 7.07 -10.11
C LEU A 331 -2.72 5.85 -10.75
N MET A 332 -2.04 5.02 -9.97
CA MET A 332 -1.50 3.74 -10.43
C MET A 332 -2.59 2.86 -11.04
N LEU A 333 -3.71 2.63 -10.36
CA LEU A 333 -4.80 1.78 -10.87
C LEU A 333 -5.48 2.34 -12.13
N SER A 334 -5.57 3.67 -12.23
CA SER A 334 -6.13 4.33 -13.42
C SER A 334 -5.26 4.19 -14.68
N GLY A 335 -3.98 3.80 -14.53
CA GLY A 335 -3.01 3.69 -15.62
C GLY A 335 -2.28 5.00 -15.95
N GLU A 336 -2.44 6.04 -15.13
CA GLU A 336 -1.82 7.35 -15.31
C GLU A 336 -0.31 7.36 -15.03
N LEU A 337 0.19 6.40 -14.24
CA LEU A 337 1.61 6.31 -13.88
C LEU A 337 2.38 5.31 -14.75
N PHE A 338 1.73 4.22 -15.17
CA PHE A 338 2.23 3.21 -16.09
C PHE A 338 1.06 2.38 -16.64
N SER A 339 1.29 1.65 -17.74
CA SER A 339 0.24 0.95 -18.47
C SER A 339 -0.59 -0.02 -17.63
N LYS A 340 -1.88 -0.13 -17.96
CA LYS A 340 -2.77 -1.13 -17.34
C LYS A 340 -2.35 -2.57 -17.64
N GLN A 341 -1.62 -2.81 -18.73
CA GLN A 341 -1.07 -4.13 -19.04
C GLN A 341 -0.06 -4.56 -17.98
N LEU A 342 0.78 -3.65 -17.49
CA LEU A 342 1.74 -3.95 -16.43
C LEU A 342 1.04 -4.25 -15.09
N LEU A 343 -0.08 -3.59 -14.79
CA LEU A 343 -0.86 -3.83 -13.56
C LEU A 343 -1.33 -5.28 -13.42
N GLU A 344 -1.67 -5.96 -14.52
CA GLU A 344 -2.11 -7.36 -14.48
C GLU A 344 -1.05 -8.29 -13.87
N ARG A 345 0.25 -7.95 -13.99
CA ARG A 345 1.33 -8.73 -13.34
C ARG A 345 1.30 -8.64 -11.81
N PHE A 346 0.68 -7.60 -11.25
CA PHE A 346 0.68 -7.33 -9.81
C PHE A 346 -0.58 -7.84 -9.11
N LYS A 347 -1.56 -8.38 -9.83
CA LYS A 347 -2.78 -8.95 -9.22
C LYS A 347 -2.51 -10.23 -8.44
N THR A 348 -1.45 -10.95 -8.79
CA THR A 348 -1.07 -12.21 -8.14
C THR A 348 0.34 -12.12 -7.58
N PRO A 349 0.56 -12.62 -6.35
CA PRO A 349 1.89 -12.64 -5.77
C PRO A 349 2.79 -13.64 -6.51
N LEU A 350 4.07 -13.31 -6.63
CA LEU A 350 5.09 -14.22 -7.15
C LEU A 350 5.36 -15.37 -6.18
N ILE A 351 5.27 -15.08 -4.89
CA ILE A 351 5.50 -16.01 -3.78
C ILE A 351 4.25 -15.99 -2.92
N THR A 352 3.64 -17.15 -2.66
CA THR A 352 2.38 -17.23 -1.90
C THR A 352 2.55 -17.88 -0.53
N SER A 353 3.20 -19.05 -0.48
CA SER A 353 3.19 -19.92 0.70
C SER A 353 4.57 -20.21 1.30
N GLU A 354 5.65 -19.76 0.64
CA GLU A 354 7.01 -19.94 1.16
C GLU A 354 7.19 -19.19 2.48
N ILE A 355 7.88 -19.82 3.43
CA ILE A 355 8.23 -19.20 4.71
C ILE A 355 9.34 -18.17 4.46
N ASP A 356 9.09 -16.94 4.87
CA ASP A 356 10.08 -15.87 4.80
C ASP A 356 11.24 -16.12 5.78
N GLU A 357 12.49 -16.09 5.31
CA GLU A 357 13.68 -16.37 6.13
C GLU A 357 13.95 -15.34 7.24
N ILE A 358 13.31 -14.16 7.20
CA ILE A 358 13.49 -13.08 8.18
C ILE A 358 12.29 -12.98 9.11
N LEU A 359 11.07 -13.08 8.57
CA LEU A 359 9.84 -13.00 9.33
C LEU A 359 9.36 -14.37 9.86
N ILE A 360 9.92 -15.48 9.38
CA ILE A 360 9.61 -16.86 9.80
C ILE A 360 8.11 -17.16 9.74
N THR A 361 7.45 -16.64 8.71
CA THR A 361 6.01 -16.79 8.45
C THR A 361 5.78 -16.78 6.94
N PRO A 362 4.70 -17.39 6.41
CA PRO A 362 4.29 -17.17 5.04
C PRO A 362 4.12 -15.66 4.79
N LEU A 363 4.71 -15.16 3.72
CA LEU A 363 4.62 -13.75 3.34
C LEU A 363 4.38 -13.62 1.82
N PRO A 364 3.10 -13.54 1.41
CA PRO A 364 2.75 -13.29 0.02
C PRO A 364 3.36 -11.99 -0.53
N LYS A 365 4.15 -12.09 -1.61
CA LYS A 365 4.92 -10.95 -2.15
C LYS A 365 5.30 -11.09 -3.62
N GLY A 366 5.62 -9.96 -4.23
CA GLY A 366 6.10 -9.88 -5.60
C GLY A 366 6.20 -8.43 -6.08
N TYR A 367 7.15 -8.16 -6.97
CA TYR A 367 7.30 -6.86 -7.62
C TYR A 367 7.43 -5.64 -6.68
N GLY A 368 7.84 -5.85 -5.43
CA GLY A 368 7.98 -4.82 -4.40
C GLY A 368 6.73 -4.61 -3.54
N PHE A 369 5.65 -5.34 -3.82
CA PHE A 369 4.40 -5.34 -3.06
C PHE A 369 4.29 -6.56 -2.15
N LEU A 370 3.55 -6.38 -1.06
CA LEU A 370 3.02 -7.44 -0.20
C LEU A 370 1.52 -7.61 -0.47
N TYR A 371 1.01 -8.78 -0.12
CA TYR A 371 -0.37 -9.16 -0.42
C TYR A 371 -1.08 -9.64 0.84
N GLU A 372 -2.30 -9.16 1.05
CA GLU A 372 -3.22 -9.62 2.10
C GLU A 372 -4.38 -10.36 1.47
N ARG A 373 -5.00 -11.28 2.22
CA ARG A 373 -6.24 -11.91 1.74
C ARG A 373 -7.36 -10.88 1.72
N HIS A 374 -8.13 -10.89 0.64
CA HIS A 374 -9.33 -10.05 0.57
C HIS A 374 -10.32 -10.48 1.68
N PRO A 375 -10.92 -9.55 2.43
CA PRO A 375 -11.87 -9.89 3.50
C PRO A 375 -13.23 -10.42 3.00
N THR A 376 -13.43 -10.49 1.68
CA THR A 376 -14.70 -10.88 1.05
C THR A 376 -14.51 -12.26 0.44
N ALA A 377 -15.44 -13.17 0.71
CA ALA A 377 -15.40 -14.52 0.17
C ALA A 377 -15.36 -14.50 -1.38
N GLY A 378 -14.58 -15.38 -1.98
CA GLY A 378 -14.42 -15.48 -3.44
C GLY A 378 -13.40 -14.52 -4.05
N LYS A 379 -13.03 -13.42 -3.38
CA LYS A 379 -11.95 -12.53 -3.82
C LYS A 379 -10.59 -13.00 -3.29
N CYS A 380 -9.52 -12.76 -4.05
CA CYS A 380 -8.22 -13.38 -3.79
C CYS A 380 -7.29 -12.51 -2.94
N TRP A 381 -6.87 -11.34 -3.45
CA TRP A 381 -5.77 -10.57 -2.87
C TRP A 381 -6.07 -9.07 -2.83
N LEU A 382 -5.61 -8.43 -1.76
CA LEU A 382 -5.31 -7.01 -1.72
C LEU A 382 -3.81 -6.83 -1.94
N VAL A 383 -3.42 -5.81 -2.70
CA VAL A 383 -2.04 -5.55 -3.12
C VAL A 383 -1.58 -4.22 -2.53
N GLY A 384 -0.40 -4.18 -1.92
CA GLY A 384 0.10 -2.95 -1.34
C GLY A 384 1.28 -3.18 -0.43
N HIS A 385 1.33 -2.49 0.71
CA HIS A 385 2.35 -2.76 1.72
C HIS A 385 1.95 -2.24 3.11
N PRO A 386 1.96 -3.09 4.16
CA PRO A 386 1.81 -2.64 5.53
C PRO A 386 3.10 -2.02 6.07
N GLY A 387 2.98 -1.01 6.89
CA GLY A 387 4.04 -0.38 7.66
C GLY A 387 4.05 -0.89 9.10
N PHE A 388 5.23 -0.80 9.72
CA PHE A 388 5.37 -1.05 11.16
C PHE A 388 4.44 -0.12 11.94
N GLY A 389 3.75 -0.66 12.95
CA GLY A 389 2.89 0.13 13.83
C GLY A 389 1.52 0.52 13.26
N GLY A 390 1.17 0.03 12.06
CA GLY A 390 -0.21 0.00 11.58
C GLY A 390 -0.53 0.91 10.40
N SER A 391 0.33 1.88 10.06
CA SER A 391 0.19 2.61 8.79
C SER A 391 0.25 1.64 7.61
N THR A 392 -0.62 1.75 6.62
CA THR A 392 -0.73 0.78 5.53
C THR A 392 -1.39 1.40 4.31
N VAL A 393 -1.08 0.85 3.14
CA VAL A 393 -1.85 1.08 1.91
C VAL A 393 -2.11 -0.26 1.24
N MET A 394 -3.36 -0.49 0.87
CA MET A 394 -3.83 -1.71 0.23
C MET A 394 -4.81 -1.37 -0.88
N MET A 395 -4.76 -2.15 -1.96
CA MET A 395 -5.56 -1.97 -3.17
C MET A 395 -6.31 -3.26 -3.49
N ASP A 396 -7.60 -3.14 -3.75
CA ASP A 396 -8.34 -4.11 -4.56
C ASP A 396 -8.19 -3.67 -6.02
N MET A 397 -7.32 -4.37 -6.76
CA MET A 397 -7.00 -4.01 -8.14
C MET A 397 -8.15 -4.31 -9.11
N ASP A 398 -9.03 -5.26 -8.80
CA ASP A 398 -10.12 -5.65 -9.69
C ASP A 398 -11.30 -4.68 -9.59
N ASN A 399 -11.56 -4.14 -8.39
CA ASN A 399 -12.62 -3.15 -8.17
C ASN A 399 -12.12 -1.70 -8.14
N GLU A 400 -10.82 -1.49 -8.39
CA GLU A 400 -10.17 -0.17 -8.34
C GLU A 400 -10.40 0.57 -7.01
N VAL A 401 -10.28 -0.14 -5.89
CA VAL A 401 -10.41 0.43 -4.53
C VAL A 401 -9.04 0.56 -3.89
N VAL A 402 -8.73 1.73 -3.35
CA VAL A 402 -7.49 2.00 -2.62
C VAL A 402 -7.82 2.48 -1.23
N ILE A 403 -7.26 1.83 -0.20
CA ILE A 403 -7.40 2.22 1.19
C ILE A 403 -6.01 2.53 1.74
N ALA A 404 -5.80 3.78 2.17
CA ALA A 404 -4.62 4.15 2.93
C ALA A 404 -5.04 4.58 4.34
N TYR A 405 -4.40 3.98 5.35
CA TYR A 405 -4.57 4.34 6.75
C TYR A 405 -3.20 4.69 7.32
N VAL A 406 -3.10 5.84 7.99
CA VAL A 406 -1.85 6.30 8.60
C VAL A 406 -2.08 6.66 10.06
N THR A 407 -1.08 6.46 10.90
CA THR A 407 -1.16 6.74 12.34
C THR A 407 0.21 7.02 12.93
N ASN A 408 0.25 7.82 13.99
CA ASN A 408 1.45 8.07 14.80
C ASN A 408 1.44 7.32 16.14
N GLY A 409 0.30 6.79 16.56
CA GLY A 409 0.21 5.90 17.72
C GLY A 409 0.42 4.47 17.28
N LEU A 410 1.65 3.97 17.36
CA LEU A 410 2.03 2.66 16.82
C LEU A 410 1.28 1.52 17.54
N LYS A 411 0.74 0.59 16.74
CA LYS A 411 0.11 -0.65 17.19
C LYS A 411 1.15 -1.77 17.28
N THR A 412 0.84 -2.82 18.01
CA THR A 412 1.68 -4.03 18.00
C THR A 412 1.42 -4.85 16.75
N GLY A 413 0.15 -5.02 16.37
CA GLY A 413 -0.23 -5.68 15.13
C GLY A 413 0.17 -4.88 13.88
N MET A 414 0.48 -5.60 12.79
CA MET A 414 0.76 -5.03 11.46
C MET A 414 -0.25 -5.54 10.44
N GLY A 415 -0.52 -4.75 9.39
CA GLY A 415 -1.44 -5.13 8.31
C GLY A 415 -2.81 -5.54 8.84
N GLU A 416 -3.31 -6.70 8.42
CA GLU A 416 -4.57 -7.29 8.90
C GLU A 416 -4.67 -7.50 10.42
N LEU A 417 -3.56 -7.53 11.17
CA LEU A 417 -3.57 -7.62 12.63
C LEU A 417 -3.72 -6.25 13.31
N THR A 418 -3.60 -5.15 12.55
CA THR A 418 -3.88 -3.81 13.06
C THR A 418 -5.40 -3.61 13.15
N ARG A 419 -5.98 -3.85 14.32
CA ARG A 419 -7.44 -3.77 14.54
C ARG A 419 -8.07 -2.48 14.00
N THR A 420 -7.47 -1.33 14.29
CA THR A 420 -8.04 -0.01 13.90
C THR A 420 -8.20 0.12 12.40
N TYR A 421 -7.22 -0.38 11.63
CA TYR A 421 -7.28 -0.46 10.18
C TYR A 421 -8.22 -1.57 9.71
N ARG A 422 -8.10 -2.79 10.25
CA ARG A 422 -8.89 -3.95 9.84
C ARG A 422 -10.39 -3.68 9.88
N HIS A 423 -10.89 -3.04 10.94
CA HIS A 423 -12.31 -2.71 11.07
C HIS A 423 -12.78 -1.72 10.00
N LEU A 424 -11.99 -0.68 9.74
CA LEU A 424 -12.30 0.29 8.69
C LEU A 424 -12.27 -0.35 7.30
N ARG A 425 -11.24 -1.15 7.02
CA ARG A 425 -11.10 -1.90 5.77
C ARG A 425 -12.31 -2.81 5.53
N ASN A 426 -12.71 -3.58 6.53
CA ASN A 426 -13.83 -4.50 6.41
C ASN A 426 -15.14 -3.73 6.19
N ALA A 427 -15.41 -2.66 6.96
CA ALA A 427 -16.60 -1.82 6.75
C ALA A 427 -16.65 -1.23 5.33
N VAL A 428 -15.51 -0.79 4.78
CA VAL A 428 -15.42 -0.31 3.40
C VAL A 428 -15.85 -1.40 2.41
N PHE A 429 -15.30 -2.60 2.53
CA PHE A 429 -15.65 -3.69 1.61
C PHE A 429 -17.05 -4.26 1.82
N GLU A 430 -17.55 -4.33 3.06
CA GLU A 430 -18.92 -4.74 3.36
C GLU A 430 -19.93 -3.80 2.68
N CYS A 431 -19.73 -2.49 2.80
CA CYS A 431 -20.51 -1.49 2.07
C CYS A 431 -20.42 -1.70 0.55
N LEU A 432 -19.21 -1.81 -0.02
CA LEU A 432 -19.04 -1.90 -1.47
C LEU A 432 -19.61 -3.20 -2.07
N ASN A 433 -19.55 -4.33 -1.35
CA ASN A 433 -20.07 -5.62 -1.82
C ASN A 433 -21.57 -5.80 -1.60
N GLY A 434 -22.21 -5.01 -0.73
CA GLY A 434 -23.67 -4.97 -0.60
C GLY A 434 -24.43 -4.60 -1.90
N LYS A 435 -23.70 -4.29 -2.98
CA LYS A 435 -24.20 -4.15 -4.36
C LYS A 435 -24.30 -5.46 -5.14
N GLU A 436 -23.50 -6.49 -4.85
CA GLU A 436 -23.47 -7.71 -5.67
C GLU A 436 -24.70 -8.61 -5.44
N GLU A 437 -25.37 -8.53 -4.28
CA GLU A 437 -26.57 -9.33 -3.98
C GLU A 437 -27.90 -8.68 -4.40
N VAL A 438 -27.90 -7.42 -4.87
CA VAL A 438 -29.13 -6.63 -5.13
C VAL A 438 -29.29 -6.24 -6.61
N LEU A 439 -28.42 -6.74 -7.50
CA LEU A 439 -28.49 -6.51 -8.95
C LEU A 439 -28.99 -7.72 -9.73
#